data_AF-A0A820UQ85-F1
#
_entry.id   AF-A0A820UQ85-F1
#
_cell.length_a   1.000
_cell.length_b   1.000
_cell.length_c   1.000
_cell.angle_alpha   90.00
_cell.angle_beta   90.00
_cell.angle_gamma   90.00
#
_symmetry.space_group_name_H-M   'P 1'
#
loop_
_entity.id
_entity.type
_entity.pdbx_description
1 polymer ?
#
loop_
_entity_poly.entity_id
_entity_poly.type
_entity_poly.pdbx_seq_one_letter_code
_entity_poly.pdbx_strand_id
1 'polypeptide(L)'
;MSVSGRQKQRSGSSFVSVRYIPTDEEEEQHRETETQNLRVSLHEIKNIETILKLFLLSLEFYIGRYMRNTLINLDINEEMTQAAETLNIKLDDIEELEDDAALGNGGLGRLAACFLDSMATLGIPSYGYGLRYQFGIFKQQIVDGWQVEVPDDWLRQPMPWEIRRVQNEIHIHFYGKVIWHESTNHFQWTDYETVIAQAYDYPVPGYKNNIVNTMRLFSAKADCDFNFKSFNEGEYINAVMERNKAERITCVLYPNDNIAEGRELRLKQEYFLIAASLHDILRRFKGEKRWQKPSNQETKNNTLQLPGTKSNEPSAESVSVDFKCMPDMVAIQLNDTHPSLAIPEMMRLLLDYEHLSWDDAWYITVHCFAYTNHTLMPEAIERWPVQIIEKLLPRHLQIIYEINVRHLKNVRDHFPFDEDRVRRMSIIEEGPIQLINMAYLSIIGSHTVNGVAQIHSKLLRE
;
A
#
# COMPACT_ATOMS: atom_id res chain seq x y z
N MET A 1 -49.45 -50.56 -18.21
CA MET A 1 -49.50 -49.08 -18.12
C MET A 1 -49.61 -48.68 -16.65
N SER A 2 -48.49 -48.29 -16.05
CA SER A 2 -48.32 -47.32 -14.96
C SER A 2 -46.91 -47.54 -14.41
N VAL A 3 -45.96 -46.74 -14.91
CA VAL A 3 -44.56 -46.76 -14.49
C VAL A 3 -44.41 -45.68 -13.43
N SER A 4 -43.96 -46.10 -12.25
CA SER A 4 -43.52 -45.25 -11.15
C SER A 4 -42.26 -44.46 -11.55
N GLY A 5 -42.31 -43.13 -11.45
CA GLY A 5 -41.16 -42.25 -11.66
C GLY A 5 -40.84 -41.46 -10.40
N ARG A 6 -40.01 -42.00 -9.51
CA ARG A 6 -39.27 -41.22 -8.50
C ARG A 6 -38.21 -40.41 -9.24
N GLN A 7 -38.37 -39.08 -9.30
CA GLN A 7 -37.29 -38.18 -9.69
C GLN A 7 -36.20 -38.20 -8.61
N LYS A 8 -35.03 -38.73 -8.97
CA LYS A 8 -33.80 -38.64 -8.18
C LYS A 8 -33.37 -37.18 -8.10
N GLN A 9 -33.40 -36.60 -6.90
CA GLN A 9 -32.46 -35.54 -6.53
C GLN A 9 -31.04 -36.09 -6.71
N ARG A 10 -30.33 -35.63 -7.74
CA ARG A 10 -28.90 -35.89 -7.90
C ARG A 10 -28.13 -34.81 -7.11
N SER A 11 -27.72 -35.22 -5.91
CA SER A 11 -26.45 -34.90 -5.25
C SER A 11 -25.63 -33.73 -5.81
N GLY A 12 -25.75 -32.57 -5.16
CA GLY A 12 -24.73 -31.50 -5.15
C GLY A 12 -23.63 -31.72 -4.10
N SER A 13 -23.46 -32.96 -3.62
CA SER A 13 -22.59 -33.32 -2.49
C SER A 13 -21.20 -33.81 -2.89
N SER A 14 -20.90 -33.91 -4.18
CA SER A 14 -19.59 -34.40 -4.69
C SER A 14 -18.58 -33.29 -4.95
N PHE A 15 -19.01 -32.02 -4.90
CA PHE A 15 -18.17 -30.84 -5.18
C PHE A 15 -17.36 -30.38 -3.96
N VAL A 16 -17.73 -30.81 -2.75
CA VAL A 16 -17.06 -30.42 -1.51
C VAL A 16 -15.76 -31.19 -1.30
N SER A 17 -15.55 -32.33 -1.97
CA SER A 17 -14.39 -33.20 -1.73
C SER A 17 -13.16 -32.95 -2.63
N VAL A 18 -13.28 -32.11 -3.67
CA VAL A 18 -12.14 -31.70 -4.51
C VAL A 18 -11.62 -30.31 -4.11
N ARG A 19 -12.42 -29.55 -3.34
CA ARG A 19 -11.87 -28.49 -2.51
C ARG A 19 -11.30 -29.17 -1.28
N TYR A 20 -9.98 -29.22 -1.19
CA TYR A 20 -9.32 -29.40 0.09
C TYR A 20 -9.86 -28.29 1.00
N ILE A 21 -10.85 -28.59 1.84
CA ILE A 21 -11.15 -27.81 3.03
C ILE A 21 -10.13 -28.36 4.01
N PRO A 22 -8.99 -27.70 4.19
CA PRO A 22 -8.01 -28.21 5.12
C PRO A 22 -8.69 -28.13 6.49
N THR A 23 -8.52 -29.16 7.31
CA THR A 23 -8.87 -29.02 8.73
C THR A 23 -8.12 -27.81 9.32
N ASP A 24 -8.61 -27.19 10.40
CA ASP A 24 -7.91 -26.03 11.01
C ASP A 24 -6.41 -26.34 11.25
N GLU A 25 -6.08 -27.60 11.56
CA GLU A 25 -4.72 -28.13 11.67
C GLU A 25 -3.98 -28.21 10.33
N GLU A 26 -4.61 -28.65 9.23
CA GLU A 26 -3.99 -28.71 7.90
C GLU A 26 -3.86 -27.33 7.23
N GLU A 27 -4.79 -26.40 7.48
CA GLU A 27 -4.64 -25.02 7.06
C GLU A 27 -3.49 -24.39 7.84
N GLU A 28 -3.37 -24.69 9.14
CA GLU A 28 -2.25 -24.25 9.95
C GLU A 28 -0.94 -24.90 9.49
N GLN A 29 -0.94 -26.16 9.05
CA GLN A 29 0.25 -26.86 8.56
C GLN A 29 0.66 -26.45 7.13
N HIS A 30 -0.32 -26.14 6.25
CA HIS A 30 -0.09 -25.59 4.92
C HIS A 30 0.31 -24.11 5.00
N ARG A 31 -0.36 -23.31 5.85
CA ARG A 31 0.12 -21.99 6.25
C ARG A 31 1.51 -22.11 6.85
N GLU A 32 1.81 -23.07 7.69
CA GLU A 32 3.14 -23.25 8.27
C GLU A 32 4.16 -23.60 7.21
N THR A 33 3.85 -24.42 6.20
CA THR A 33 4.78 -24.86 5.14
C THR A 33 5.00 -23.79 4.07
N GLU A 34 3.95 -23.08 3.61
CA GLU A 34 4.09 -21.90 2.75
C GLU A 34 4.71 -20.73 3.52
N THR A 35 4.34 -20.53 4.79
CA THR A 35 5.04 -19.61 5.69
C THR A 35 6.44 -20.11 5.95
N GLN A 36 6.76 -21.41 5.90
CA GLN A 36 8.11 -21.94 6.06
C GLN A 36 8.93 -21.63 4.81
N ASN A 37 8.38 -21.81 3.60
CA ASN A 37 9.06 -21.50 2.35
C ASN A 37 9.22 -19.97 2.18
N LEU A 38 8.17 -19.19 2.45
CA LEU A 38 8.27 -17.72 2.58
C LEU A 38 9.25 -17.34 3.69
N ARG A 39 9.26 -18.02 4.85
CA ARG A 39 10.22 -17.76 5.92
C ARG A 39 11.62 -18.13 5.49
N VAL A 40 11.84 -19.20 4.74
CA VAL A 40 13.15 -19.64 4.26
C VAL A 40 13.65 -18.64 3.23
N SER A 41 12.87 -18.29 2.20
CA SER A 41 13.27 -17.23 1.25
C SER A 41 13.47 -15.87 1.95
N LEU A 42 12.57 -15.46 2.86
CA LEU A 42 12.74 -14.23 3.64
C LEU A 42 13.91 -14.31 4.64
N HIS A 43 14.26 -15.50 5.15
CA HIS A 43 15.36 -15.72 6.09
C HIS A 43 16.70 -15.78 5.36
N GLU A 44 16.74 -16.39 4.18
CA GLU A 44 17.88 -16.37 3.26
C GLU A 44 18.14 -14.95 2.75
N ILE A 45 17.09 -14.20 2.36
CA ILE A 45 17.20 -12.76 2.05
C ILE A 45 17.66 -11.95 3.28
N LYS A 46 17.19 -12.28 4.49
CA LYS A 46 17.69 -11.65 5.73
C LYS A 46 19.16 -11.96 6.01
N ASN A 47 19.75 -13.01 5.43
CA ASN A 47 21.13 -13.41 5.70
C ASN A 47 22.16 -12.86 4.72
N ILE A 48 21.74 -12.14 3.67
CA ILE A 48 22.65 -11.45 2.76
C ILE A 48 22.92 -10.03 3.29
N GLU A 49 24.19 -9.60 3.28
CA GLU A 49 24.63 -8.28 3.71
C GLU A 49 23.92 -7.18 2.89
N THR A 50 23.26 -6.26 3.60
CA THR A 50 22.82 -4.92 3.13
C THR A 50 22.16 -4.89 1.74
N ILE A 51 21.01 -5.55 1.57
CA ILE A 51 20.26 -5.44 0.31
C ILE A 51 19.22 -4.32 0.39
N LEU A 52 19.34 -3.37 -0.54
CA LEU A 52 18.31 -2.39 -0.90
C LEU A 52 17.00 -3.11 -1.23
N LYS A 53 15.91 -2.75 -0.53
CA LYS A 53 14.57 -3.26 -0.80
C LYS A 53 13.78 -2.25 -1.62
N LEU A 54 13.14 -2.75 -2.67
CA LEU A 54 12.28 -1.95 -3.53
C LEU A 54 10.82 -2.06 -3.08
N PHE A 55 10.16 -0.92 -2.91
CA PHE A 55 8.75 -0.82 -2.57
C PHE A 55 8.00 -0.14 -3.72
N LEU A 56 7.20 -0.89 -4.45
CA LEU A 56 6.37 -0.38 -5.56
C LEU A 56 4.98 -0.02 -5.03
N LEU A 57 4.63 1.26 -5.03
CA LEU A 57 3.28 1.71 -4.62
C LEU A 57 2.42 1.93 -5.86
N SER A 58 1.29 1.25 -5.91
CA SER A 58 0.33 1.36 -7.01
C SER A 58 -1.10 1.23 -6.48
N LEU A 59 -2.02 2.05 -6.98
CA LEU A 59 -3.44 1.85 -6.73
C LEU A 59 -4.01 0.63 -7.47
N GLU A 60 -3.31 0.13 -8.48
CA GLU A 60 -3.75 -0.98 -9.31
C GLU A 60 -2.70 -2.09 -9.38
N PHE A 61 -3.17 -3.34 -9.29
CA PHE A 61 -2.41 -4.53 -9.65
C PHE A 61 -3.30 -5.46 -10.47
N TYR A 62 -3.08 -5.50 -11.78
CA TYR A 62 -3.83 -6.39 -12.66
C TYR A 62 -3.11 -7.74 -12.77
N ILE A 63 -3.22 -8.56 -11.72
CA ILE A 63 -2.51 -9.84 -11.62
C ILE A 63 -3.13 -10.94 -12.50
N GLY A 64 -4.45 -10.93 -12.67
CA GLY A 64 -5.22 -11.99 -13.33
C GLY A 64 -5.37 -13.22 -12.44
N ARG A 65 -5.58 -14.39 -13.06
CA ARG A 65 -5.58 -15.70 -12.38
C ARG A 65 -4.20 -16.06 -11.86
N TYR A 66 -4.16 -16.69 -10.68
CA TYR A 66 -2.93 -16.89 -9.92
C TYR A 66 -2.40 -18.33 -9.98
N MET A 67 -3.29 -19.33 -10.14
CA MET A 67 -2.93 -20.75 -10.06
C MET A 67 -1.88 -21.15 -11.09
N ARG A 68 -2.16 -20.97 -12.38
CA ARG A 68 -1.27 -21.44 -13.45
C ARG A 68 0.10 -20.76 -13.39
N ASN A 69 0.12 -19.44 -13.15
CA ASN A 69 1.37 -18.69 -13.04
C ASN A 69 2.25 -19.25 -11.90
N THR A 70 1.64 -19.57 -10.76
CA THR A 70 2.35 -20.19 -9.62
C THR A 70 2.92 -21.56 -9.97
N LEU A 71 2.13 -22.43 -10.62
CA LEU A 71 2.57 -23.76 -11.01
C LEU A 71 3.75 -23.72 -12.00
N ILE A 72 3.73 -22.77 -12.93
CA ILE A 72 4.82 -22.56 -13.89
C ILE A 72 6.08 -22.06 -13.18
N ASN A 73 5.95 -21.05 -12.31
CA ASN A 73 7.10 -20.44 -11.64
C ASN A 73 7.77 -21.40 -10.64
N LEU A 74 7.00 -22.32 -10.05
CA LEU A 74 7.51 -23.38 -9.17
C LEU A 74 8.02 -24.63 -9.91
N ASP A 75 7.89 -24.68 -11.24
CA ASP A 75 8.25 -25.85 -12.08
C ASP A 75 7.55 -27.16 -11.68
N ILE A 76 6.26 -27.07 -11.34
CA ILE A 76 5.44 -28.23 -10.91
C ILE A 76 4.19 -28.44 -11.79
N ASN A 77 4.10 -27.74 -12.91
CA ASN A 77 2.91 -27.75 -13.76
C ASN A 77 2.65 -29.13 -14.39
N GLU A 78 3.69 -29.85 -14.80
CA GLU A 78 3.54 -31.19 -15.40
C GLU A 78 3.14 -32.23 -14.34
N GLU A 79 3.75 -32.17 -13.16
CA GLU A 79 3.46 -33.02 -12.02
C GLU A 79 2.01 -32.84 -11.55
N MET A 80 1.54 -31.59 -11.45
CA MET A 80 0.16 -31.30 -11.08
C MET A 80 -0.83 -31.72 -12.16
N THR A 81 -0.45 -31.63 -13.44
CA THR A 81 -1.29 -32.13 -14.54
C THR A 81 -1.45 -33.65 -14.46
N GLN A 82 -0.35 -34.39 -14.26
CA GLN A 82 -0.39 -35.85 -14.09
C GLN A 82 -1.18 -36.27 -12.85
N ALA A 83 -1.00 -35.55 -11.73
CA ALA A 83 -1.75 -35.80 -10.50
C ALA A 83 -3.27 -35.59 -10.71
N ALA A 84 -3.68 -34.51 -11.38
CA ALA A 84 -5.08 -34.25 -11.70
C ALA A 84 -5.68 -35.34 -12.61
N GLU A 85 -4.92 -35.84 -13.59
CA GLU A 85 -5.35 -36.93 -14.47
C GLU A 85 -5.62 -38.23 -13.69
N THR A 86 -4.85 -38.54 -12.65
CA THR A 86 -5.12 -39.72 -11.79
C THR A 86 -6.47 -39.65 -11.06
N LEU A 87 -6.96 -38.43 -10.83
CA LEU A 87 -8.28 -38.16 -10.26
C LEU A 87 -9.37 -38.00 -11.32
N ASN A 88 -9.03 -38.21 -12.60
CA ASN A 88 -9.91 -38.00 -13.75
C ASN A 88 -10.43 -36.56 -13.84
N ILE A 89 -9.56 -35.58 -13.51
CA ILE A 89 -9.82 -34.13 -13.58
C ILE A 89 -8.83 -33.50 -14.56
N LYS A 90 -9.28 -32.56 -15.40
CA LYS A 90 -8.38 -31.75 -16.23
C LYS A 90 -8.00 -30.49 -15.46
N LEU A 91 -6.71 -30.19 -15.42
CA LEU A 91 -6.19 -29.00 -14.73
C LEU A 91 -6.76 -27.70 -15.32
N ASP A 92 -6.94 -27.65 -16.64
CA ASP A 92 -7.54 -26.50 -17.34
C ASP A 92 -8.98 -26.22 -16.89
N ASP A 93 -9.77 -27.27 -16.61
CA ASP A 93 -11.14 -27.12 -16.10
C ASP A 93 -11.15 -26.52 -14.68
N ILE A 94 -10.09 -26.75 -13.88
CA ILE A 94 -9.90 -26.13 -12.56
C ILE A 94 -9.50 -24.66 -12.73
N GLU A 95 -8.61 -24.36 -13.68
CA GLU A 95 -8.14 -23.00 -13.95
C GLU A 95 -9.28 -22.06 -14.36
N GLU A 96 -10.27 -22.56 -15.09
CA GLU A 96 -11.46 -21.78 -15.47
C GLU A 96 -12.42 -21.48 -14.32
N LEU A 97 -12.26 -22.12 -13.16
CA LEU A 97 -13.04 -21.82 -11.95
C LEU A 97 -12.43 -20.69 -11.12
N GLU A 98 -11.18 -20.30 -11.39
CA GLU A 98 -10.53 -19.19 -10.73
C GLU A 98 -11.04 -17.86 -11.31
N ASP A 99 -11.67 -17.05 -10.47
CA ASP A 99 -12.02 -15.68 -10.82
C ASP A 99 -10.75 -14.81 -10.90
N ASP A 100 -10.69 -13.94 -11.90
CA ASP A 100 -9.64 -12.93 -11.99
C ASP A 100 -9.71 -11.98 -10.79
N ALA A 101 -8.56 -11.65 -10.21
CA ALA A 101 -8.52 -10.73 -9.08
C ALA A 101 -8.87 -9.30 -9.54
N ALA A 102 -9.96 -8.75 -8.99
CA ALA A 102 -10.47 -7.42 -9.35
C ALA A 102 -9.68 -6.31 -8.65
N LEU A 103 -8.37 -6.23 -8.93
CA LEU A 103 -7.39 -5.37 -8.27
C LEU A 103 -6.77 -4.31 -9.19
N GLY A 104 -7.10 -4.34 -10.47
CA GLY A 104 -6.62 -3.39 -11.47
C GLY A 104 -7.59 -3.32 -12.65
N ASN A 105 -7.34 -2.38 -13.54
CA ASN A 105 -8.19 -2.10 -14.70
C ASN A 105 -7.39 -2.11 -16.00
N GLY A 106 -6.28 -1.37 -16.04
CA GLY A 106 -5.61 -1.05 -17.30
C GLY A 106 -4.14 -1.48 -17.39
N GLY A 107 -3.45 -0.86 -18.35
CA GLY A 107 -2.01 -1.05 -18.56
C GLY A 107 -1.15 -0.64 -17.37
N LEU A 108 -1.59 0.34 -16.56
CA LEU A 108 -0.89 0.75 -15.34
C LEU A 108 -0.81 -0.42 -14.34
N GLY A 109 -1.95 -1.03 -14.03
CA GLY A 109 -2.03 -2.19 -13.13
C GLY A 109 -1.34 -3.43 -13.70
N ARG A 110 -1.42 -3.67 -15.02
CA ARG A 110 -0.74 -4.82 -15.64
C ARG A 110 0.77 -4.67 -15.65
N LEU A 111 1.28 -3.46 -15.88
CA LEU A 111 2.71 -3.16 -15.78
C LEU A 111 3.22 -3.45 -14.36
N ALA A 112 2.50 -2.98 -13.33
CA ALA A 112 2.87 -3.23 -11.93
C ALA A 112 2.92 -4.73 -11.60
N ALA A 113 1.94 -5.51 -12.07
CA ALA A 113 1.93 -6.96 -11.92
C ALA A 113 3.13 -7.63 -12.62
N CYS A 114 3.44 -7.25 -13.86
CA CYS A 114 4.60 -7.77 -14.58
C CYS A 114 5.94 -7.38 -13.94
N PHE A 115 6.03 -6.18 -13.34
CA PHE A 115 7.21 -5.77 -12.58
C PHE A 115 7.43 -6.65 -11.35
N LEU A 116 6.38 -6.98 -10.60
CA LEU A 116 6.50 -7.88 -9.44
C LEU A 116 7.03 -9.27 -9.83
N ASP A 117 6.46 -9.88 -10.87
CA ASP A 117 6.91 -11.18 -11.40
C ASP A 117 8.38 -11.12 -11.89
N SER A 118 8.74 -10.05 -12.61
CA SER A 118 10.11 -9.85 -13.10
C SER A 118 11.11 -9.65 -11.95
N MET A 119 10.76 -8.85 -10.93
CA MET A 119 11.60 -8.63 -9.76
C MET A 119 11.80 -9.91 -8.97
N ALA A 120 10.76 -10.72 -8.80
CA ALA A 120 10.88 -12.03 -8.16
C ALA A 120 11.79 -12.96 -8.97
N THR A 121 11.61 -13.01 -10.29
CA THR A 121 12.42 -13.84 -11.21
C THR A 121 13.90 -13.42 -11.25
N LEU A 122 14.19 -12.12 -11.17
CA LEU A 122 15.56 -11.59 -11.11
C LEU A 122 16.18 -11.63 -9.71
N GLY A 123 15.41 -12.05 -8.70
CA GLY A 123 15.88 -12.09 -7.31
C GLY A 123 16.06 -10.73 -6.65
N ILE A 124 15.37 -9.70 -7.15
CA ILE A 124 15.36 -8.36 -6.58
C ILE A 124 14.39 -8.36 -5.39
N PRO A 125 14.85 -8.10 -4.15
CA PRO A 125 13.97 -8.08 -2.98
C PRO A 125 13.00 -6.92 -3.09
N SER A 126 11.72 -7.24 -3.28
CA SER A 126 10.70 -6.23 -3.53
C SER A 126 9.38 -6.52 -2.85
N TYR A 127 8.63 -5.44 -2.63
CA TYR A 127 7.24 -5.47 -2.20
C TYR A 127 6.38 -4.65 -3.15
N GLY A 128 5.23 -5.19 -3.52
CA GLY A 128 4.16 -4.41 -4.14
C GLY A 128 3.15 -3.98 -3.08
N TYR A 129 2.86 -2.70 -2.95
CA TYR A 129 1.84 -2.19 -2.05
C TYR A 129 0.64 -1.64 -2.81
N GLY A 130 -0.55 -2.13 -2.46
CA GLY A 130 -1.81 -1.70 -3.06
C GLY A 130 -3.00 -1.81 -2.11
N LEU A 131 -4.19 -1.61 -2.65
CA LEU A 131 -5.45 -1.76 -1.92
C LEU A 131 -6.14 -3.07 -2.32
N ARG A 132 -6.80 -3.70 -1.34
CA ARG A 132 -7.59 -4.92 -1.56
C ARG A 132 -9.05 -4.55 -1.85
N TYR A 133 -9.35 -4.26 -3.12
CA TYR A 133 -10.70 -3.88 -3.52
C TYR A 133 -11.68 -5.05 -3.43
N GLN A 134 -12.85 -4.80 -2.85
CA GLN A 134 -13.90 -5.81 -2.72
C GLN A 134 -14.57 -6.13 -4.06
N PHE A 135 -14.80 -5.12 -4.90
CA PHE A 135 -15.61 -5.23 -6.11
C PHE A 135 -14.89 -4.80 -7.40
N GLY A 136 -13.58 -4.56 -7.32
CA GLY A 136 -12.78 -4.01 -8.41
C GLY A 136 -13.35 -2.71 -8.98
N ILE A 137 -13.28 -2.55 -10.31
CA ILE A 137 -13.89 -1.42 -11.01
C ILE A 137 -15.37 -1.74 -11.33
N PHE A 138 -15.60 -2.75 -12.18
CA PHE A 138 -16.88 -3.40 -12.48
C PHE A 138 -16.64 -4.60 -13.39
N LYS A 139 -17.61 -5.52 -13.45
CA LYS A 139 -17.70 -6.58 -14.46
C LYS A 139 -18.61 -6.12 -15.58
N GLN A 140 -18.09 -6.09 -16.81
CA GLN A 140 -18.84 -5.66 -17.98
C GLN A 140 -19.83 -6.75 -18.41
N GLN A 141 -21.10 -6.38 -18.59
CA GLN A 141 -22.09 -7.20 -19.28
C GLN A 141 -22.63 -6.46 -20.49
N ILE A 142 -22.99 -7.20 -21.55
CA ILE A 142 -23.62 -6.64 -22.75
C ILE A 142 -25.09 -7.08 -22.75
N VAL A 143 -26.01 -6.13 -22.56
CA VAL A 143 -27.45 -6.35 -22.57
C VAL A 143 -28.06 -5.49 -23.67
N ASP A 144 -28.76 -6.12 -24.62
CA ASP A 144 -29.37 -5.45 -25.78
C ASP A 144 -28.40 -4.55 -26.59
N GLY A 145 -27.13 -4.96 -26.67
CA GLY A 145 -26.08 -4.21 -27.38
C GLY A 145 -25.46 -3.05 -26.59
N TRP A 146 -25.88 -2.84 -25.33
CA TRP A 146 -25.36 -1.81 -24.44
C TRP A 146 -24.52 -2.40 -23.32
N GLN A 147 -23.53 -1.64 -22.88
CA GLN A 147 -22.77 -1.94 -21.66
C GLN A 147 -23.67 -1.76 -20.44
N VAL A 148 -23.60 -2.72 -19.53
CA VAL A 148 -24.17 -2.67 -18.19
C VAL A 148 -23.09 -3.07 -17.19
N GLU A 149 -22.81 -2.20 -16.23
CA GLU A 149 -21.85 -2.45 -15.16
C GLU A 149 -22.50 -3.22 -14.01
N VAL A 150 -21.88 -4.33 -13.62
CA VAL A 150 -22.26 -5.07 -12.39
C VAL A 150 -21.05 -5.21 -11.47
N PRO A 151 -21.23 -5.38 -10.15
CA PRO A 151 -20.11 -5.55 -9.21
C PRO A 151 -19.28 -6.80 -9.55
N ASP A 152 -17.95 -6.69 -9.45
CA ASP A 152 -17.06 -7.84 -9.61
C ASP A 152 -16.78 -8.52 -8.28
N ASP A 153 -17.64 -9.46 -7.90
CA ASP A 153 -17.64 -10.13 -6.59
C ASP A 153 -16.63 -11.30 -6.51
N TRP A 154 -15.38 -11.05 -6.92
CA TRP A 154 -14.29 -12.05 -6.96
C TRP A 154 -13.95 -12.63 -5.58
N LEU A 155 -14.28 -11.90 -4.51
CA LEU A 155 -14.10 -12.30 -3.11
C LEU A 155 -15.34 -12.95 -2.49
N ARG A 156 -16.34 -13.31 -3.30
CA ARG A 156 -17.49 -14.09 -2.84
C ARG A 156 -17.06 -15.39 -2.15
N GLN A 157 -15.95 -15.95 -2.60
CA GLN A 157 -15.25 -17.04 -1.94
C GLN A 157 -13.91 -16.51 -1.42
N PRO A 158 -13.41 -17.03 -0.28
CA PRO A 158 -12.07 -16.68 0.18
C PRO A 158 -11.03 -16.96 -0.91
N MET A 159 -10.12 -16.01 -1.12
CA MET A 159 -9.03 -16.16 -2.09
C MET A 159 -7.96 -17.08 -1.48
N PRO A 160 -7.72 -18.29 -2.03
CA PRO A 160 -6.84 -19.27 -1.37
C PRO A 160 -5.38 -18.80 -1.29
N TRP A 161 -4.98 -17.89 -2.17
CA TRP A 161 -3.60 -17.39 -2.27
C TRP A 161 -3.27 -16.25 -1.30
N GLU A 162 -4.24 -15.76 -0.53
CA GLU A 162 -4.04 -14.62 0.36
C GLU A 162 -3.75 -15.02 1.80
N ILE A 163 -2.78 -14.36 2.43
CA ILE A 163 -2.40 -14.57 3.82
C ILE A 163 -2.77 -13.33 4.62
N ARG A 164 -3.83 -13.42 5.43
CA ARG A 164 -4.22 -12.34 6.35
C ARG A 164 -3.16 -12.17 7.45
N ARG A 165 -2.69 -10.93 7.67
CA ARG A 165 -1.73 -10.60 8.73
C ARG A 165 -2.43 -9.98 9.93
N VAL A 166 -2.78 -10.80 10.91
CA VAL A 166 -3.50 -10.35 12.12
C VAL A 166 -2.63 -9.48 13.03
N GLN A 167 -1.31 -9.62 12.95
CA GLN A 167 -0.36 -8.77 13.69
C GLN A 167 -0.04 -7.50 12.89
N ASN A 168 0.13 -6.38 13.60
CA ASN A 168 0.50 -5.07 13.04
C ASN A 168 -0.66 -4.31 12.37
N GLU A 169 -1.77 -4.17 13.08
CA GLU A 169 -2.82 -3.21 12.69
C GLU A 169 -2.23 -1.81 12.61
N ILE A 170 -2.45 -1.13 11.48
CA ILE A 170 -1.95 0.22 11.26
C ILE A 170 -3.14 1.18 11.33
N HIS A 171 -3.05 2.16 12.23
CA HIS A 171 -4.09 3.15 12.43
C HIS A 171 -3.83 4.33 11.49
N ILE A 172 -4.78 4.61 10.62
CA ILE A 172 -4.72 5.69 9.63
C ILE A 172 -5.69 6.78 10.04
N HIS A 173 -5.25 8.02 9.98
CA HIS A 173 -6.00 9.17 10.49
C HIS A 173 -6.54 10.05 9.37
N PHE A 174 -7.73 10.61 9.54
CA PHE A 174 -8.35 11.56 8.62
C PHE A 174 -8.95 12.74 9.38
N TYR A 175 -9.09 13.89 8.72
CA TYR A 175 -9.63 15.13 9.26
C TYR A 175 -8.83 15.68 10.45
N GLY A 176 -9.50 16.19 11.48
CA GLY A 176 -8.85 16.76 12.66
C GLY A 176 -8.21 18.13 12.42
N LYS A 177 -7.28 18.49 13.31
CA LYS A 177 -6.63 19.80 13.33
C LYS A 177 -5.19 19.70 13.81
N VAL A 178 -4.36 20.63 13.35
CA VAL A 178 -2.96 20.72 13.76
C VAL A 178 -2.80 21.77 14.85
N ILE A 179 -2.20 21.38 15.96
CA ILE A 179 -1.83 22.26 17.08
C ILE A 179 -0.32 22.43 17.04
N TRP A 180 0.15 23.67 17.02
CA TRP A 180 1.56 23.98 17.16
C TRP A 180 1.89 24.27 18.63
N HIS A 181 2.88 23.56 19.15
CA HIS A 181 3.41 23.74 20.49
C HIS A 181 4.69 24.56 20.42
N GLU A 182 4.59 25.85 20.76
CA GLU A 182 5.70 26.81 20.68
C GLU A 182 6.92 26.40 21.53
N SER A 183 6.68 25.79 22.71
CA SER A 183 7.73 25.39 23.64
C SER A 183 8.66 24.29 23.12
N THR A 184 8.13 23.37 22.31
CA THR A 184 8.87 22.25 21.71
C THR A 184 9.10 22.45 20.21
N ASN A 185 8.57 23.55 19.64
CA ASN A 185 8.45 23.79 18.21
C ASN A 185 7.91 22.57 17.44
N HIS A 186 6.88 21.94 17.99
CA HIS A 186 6.35 20.66 17.50
C HIS A 186 4.92 20.79 17.03
N PHE A 187 4.58 20.11 15.94
CA PHE A 187 3.22 20.05 15.42
C PHE A 187 2.55 18.75 15.85
N GLN A 188 1.37 18.85 16.43
CA GLN A 188 0.57 17.70 16.84
C GLN A 188 -0.74 17.67 16.06
N TRP A 189 -1.02 16.56 15.39
CA TRP A 189 -2.30 16.32 14.74
C TRP A 189 -3.27 15.67 15.74
N THR A 190 -4.45 16.27 15.93
CA THR A 190 -5.45 15.86 16.94
C THR A 190 -6.88 15.91 16.36
N ASP A 191 -7.85 15.35 17.08
CA ASP A 191 -9.29 15.33 16.71
C ASP A 191 -9.59 14.66 15.37
N TYR A 192 -8.79 13.67 14.98
CA TYR A 192 -8.96 12.91 13.74
C TYR A 192 -9.94 11.74 13.89
N GLU A 193 -10.49 11.30 12.76
CA GLU A 193 -11.13 9.99 12.62
C GLU A 193 -10.08 8.92 12.33
N THR A 194 -10.28 7.70 12.83
CA THR A 194 -9.33 6.58 12.65
C THR A 194 -9.94 5.45 11.84
N VAL A 195 -9.18 4.94 10.89
CA VAL A 195 -9.47 3.73 10.10
C VAL A 195 -8.30 2.76 10.26
N ILE A 196 -8.60 1.47 10.45
CA ILE A 196 -7.59 0.43 10.57
C ILE A 196 -7.25 -0.11 9.18
N ALA A 197 -5.95 -0.21 8.88
CA ALA A 197 -5.44 -0.91 7.71
C ALA A 197 -5.05 -2.35 8.04
N GLN A 198 -5.88 -3.30 7.59
CA GLN A 198 -5.62 -4.73 7.70
C GLN A 198 -4.81 -5.19 6.49
N ALA A 199 -3.62 -5.73 6.71
CA ALA A 199 -2.75 -6.25 5.66
C ALA A 199 -3.10 -7.68 5.23
N TYR A 200 -3.05 -7.92 3.93
CA TYR A 200 -3.17 -9.21 3.25
C TYR A 200 -1.95 -9.41 2.34
N ASP A 201 -1.17 -10.47 2.56
CA ASP A 201 -0.01 -10.78 1.73
C ASP A 201 -0.39 -11.80 0.66
N TYR A 202 0.03 -11.51 -0.56
CA TYR A 202 0.02 -12.42 -1.69
C TYR A 202 1.48 -12.75 -2.00
N PRO A 203 1.87 -14.04 -2.06
CA PRO A 203 3.19 -14.40 -2.52
C PRO A 203 3.39 -13.92 -3.98
N VAL A 204 4.62 -13.83 -4.44
CA VAL A 204 4.95 -13.60 -5.86
C VAL A 204 6.15 -14.50 -6.18
N PRO A 205 5.93 -15.73 -6.64
CA PRO A 205 7.02 -16.66 -6.94
C PRO A 205 7.78 -16.22 -8.18
N GLY A 206 9.11 -16.20 -8.11
CA GLY A 206 9.98 -15.99 -9.26
C GLY A 206 10.11 -17.27 -10.09
N TYR A 207 10.35 -17.11 -11.39
CA TYR A 207 10.46 -18.24 -12.30
C TYR A 207 11.71 -19.09 -12.01
N LYS A 208 11.50 -20.31 -11.51
CA LYS A 208 12.51 -21.36 -11.31
C LYS A 208 13.74 -20.94 -10.51
N ASN A 209 13.56 -20.10 -9.48
CA ASN A 209 14.69 -19.55 -8.71
C ASN A 209 14.53 -19.61 -7.18
N ASN A 210 13.45 -20.22 -6.66
CA ASN A 210 13.13 -20.33 -5.23
C ASN A 210 12.99 -18.98 -4.48
N ILE A 211 12.84 -17.88 -5.20
CA ILE A 211 12.62 -16.55 -4.62
C ILE A 211 11.13 -16.25 -4.66
N VAL A 212 10.60 -15.79 -3.53
CA VAL A 212 9.21 -15.36 -3.40
C VAL A 212 9.18 -13.96 -2.83
N ASN A 213 8.78 -12.99 -3.65
CA ASN A 213 8.50 -11.63 -3.21
C ASN A 213 7.09 -11.55 -2.61
N THR A 214 6.69 -10.36 -2.16
CA THR A 214 5.37 -10.18 -1.52
C THR A 214 4.63 -9.00 -2.11
N MET A 215 3.40 -9.22 -2.55
CA MET A 215 2.43 -8.16 -2.79
C MET A 215 1.55 -8.02 -1.54
N ARG A 216 1.62 -6.87 -0.88
CA ARG A 216 0.84 -6.55 0.31
C ARG A 216 -0.30 -5.61 -0.05
N LEU A 217 -1.53 -6.07 0.17
CA LEU A 217 -2.73 -5.30 -0.06
C LEU A 217 -3.38 -4.92 1.27
N PHE A 218 -3.88 -3.69 1.37
CA PHE A 218 -4.58 -3.21 2.56
C PHE A 218 -6.08 -3.20 2.36
N SER A 219 -6.81 -3.70 3.37
CA SER A 219 -8.26 -3.57 3.50
C SER A 219 -8.58 -2.59 4.63
N ALA A 220 -9.49 -1.65 4.36
CA ALA A 220 -9.97 -0.72 5.38
C ALA A 220 -10.95 -1.42 6.32
N LYS A 221 -10.75 -1.22 7.62
CA LYS A 221 -11.61 -1.70 8.70
C LYS A 221 -11.93 -0.56 9.64
N ALA A 222 -13.12 -0.59 10.24
CA ALA A 222 -13.46 0.38 11.26
C ALA A 222 -12.76 0.04 12.57
N ASP A 223 -12.41 1.08 13.32
CA ASP A 223 -11.92 0.95 14.70
C ASP A 223 -13.03 0.45 15.65
N CYS A 224 -14.28 0.76 15.33
CA CYS A 224 -15.46 0.24 16.01
C CYS A 224 -16.42 -0.40 15.01
N ASP A 225 -16.52 -1.72 15.05
CA ASP A 225 -17.37 -2.49 14.12
C ASP A 225 -18.87 -2.34 14.39
N PHE A 226 -19.27 -2.06 15.64
CA PHE A 226 -20.68 -2.05 16.02
C PHE A 226 -20.99 -1.20 17.26
N ASN A 227 -21.96 -0.29 17.14
CA ASN A 227 -22.44 0.51 18.27
C ASN A 227 -23.69 -0.12 18.92
N PHE A 228 -23.47 -0.85 20.03
CA PHE A 228 -24.54 -1.49 20.80
C PHE A 228 -25.57 -0.51 21.38
N LYS A 229 -25.16 0.72 21.70
CA LYS A 229 -26.08 1.72 22.25
C LYS A 229 -27.12 2.12 21.21
N SER A 230 -26.67 2.51 20.02
CA SER A 230 -27.57 2.84 18.89
C SER A 230 -28.46 1.65 18.52
N PHE A 231 -27.94 0.42 18.55
CA PHE A 231 -28.74 -0.77 18.28
C PHE A 231 -29.87 -0.98 19.29
N ASN A 232 -29.57 -0.86 20.59
CA ASN A 232 -30.55 -1.04 21.66
C ASN A 232 -31.60 0.08 21.68
N GLU A 233 -31.24 1.27 21.17
CA GLU A 233 -32.15 2.41 20.99
C GLU A 233 -33.01 2.29 19.70
N GLY A 234 -32.83 1.22 18.91
CA GLY A 234 -33.59 0.97 17.67
C GLY A 234 -33.00 1.63 16.42
N GLU A 235 -31.86 2.31 16.53
CA GLU A 235 -31.16 2.98 15.44
C GLU A 235 -30.21 2.01 14.70
N TYR A 236 -30.77 0.98 14.08
CA TYR A 236 -29.99 -0.11 13.47
C TYR A 236 -29.02 0.33 12.37
N ILE A 237 -29.38 1.35 11.58
CA ILE A 237 -28.49 1.89 10.53
C ILE A 237 -27.28 2.58 11.16
N ASN A 238 -27.51 3.38 12.21
CA ASN A 238 -26.43 4.08 12.91
C ASN A 238 -25.49 3.11 13.61
N ALA A 239 -26.01 1.96 14.08
CA ALA A 239 -25.21 0.92 14.72
C ALA A 239 -24.07 0.37 13.84
N VAL A 240 -24.21 0.44 12.50
CA VAL A 240 -23.24 -0.08 11.51
C VAL A 240 -22.65 1.00 10.59
N MET A 241 -23.04 2.26 10.77
CA MET A 241 -22.70 3.33 9.83
C MET A 241 -21.19 3.59 9.77
N GLU A 242 -20.50 3.63 10.91
CA GLU A 242 -19.06 3.86 10.98
C GLU A 242 -18.26 2.74 10.29
N ARG A 243 -18.71 1.49 10.44
CA ARG A 243 -18.18 0.35 9.70
C ARG A 243 -18.26 0.58 8.20
N ASN A 244 -19.45 0.92 7.70
CA ASN A 244 -19.66 1.12 6.27
C ASN A 244 -18.87 2.32 5.73
N LYS A 245 -18.69 3.40 6.52
CA LYS A 245 -17.88 4.56 6.11
C LYS A 245 -16.40 4.20 5.93
N ALA A 246 -15.84 3.43 6.87
CA ALA A 246 -14.45 2.99 6.84
C ALA A 246 -14.20 1.99 5.70
N GLU A 247 -15.02 0.93 5.63
CA GLU A 247 -14.83 -0.15 4.65
C GLU A 247 -15.02 0.31 3.20
N ARG A 248 -15.79 1.39 2.97
CA ARG A 248 -15.99 1.99 1.64
C ARG A 248 -14.69 2.40 0.96
N ILE A 249 -13.64 2.74 1.71
CA ILE A 249 -12.32 3.09 1.16
C ILE A 249 -11.79 1.97 0.27
N THR A 250 -11.97 0.71 0.63
CA THR A 250 -11.47 -0.44 -0.15
C THR A 250 -12.58 -1.22 -0.85
N CYS A 251 -13.73 -0.59 -1.14
CA CYS A 251 -14.82 -1.27 -1.84
C CYS A 251 -14.61 -1.32 -3.36
N VAL A 252 -14.37 -0.17 -4.00
CA VAL A 252 -14.37 -0.02 -5.48
C VAL A 252 -13.11 0.73 -5.92
N LEU A 253 -12.50 0.26 -7.00
CA LEU A 253 -11.38 0.92 -7.68
C LEU A 253 -11.89 2.11 -8.51
N TYR A 254 -11.24 3.28 -8.37
CA TYR A 254 -11.62 4.53 -9.06
C TYR A 254 -13.09 4.93 -8.89
N PRO A 255 -13.52 5.29 -7.67
CA PRO A 255 -14.87 5.81 -7.46
C PRO A 255 -15.10 7.07 -8.31
N ASN A 256 -16.35 7.27 -8.76
CA ASN A 256 -16.72 8.42 -9.59
C ASN A 256 -16.44 9.75 -8.87
N ASP A 257 -15.41 10.45 -9.32
CA ASP A 257 -14.90 11.70 -8.77
C ASP A 257 -15.50 12.97 -9.42
N ASN A 258 -16.51 12.82 -10.27
CA ASN A 258 -17.25 13.99 -10.76
C ASN A 258 -18.05 14.67 -9.63
N ILE A 259 -18.36 13.93 -8.57
CA ILE A 259 -19.05 14.42 -7.37
C ILE A 259 -18.07 14.66 -6.21
N ALA A 260 -18.41 15.60 -5.32
CA ALA A 260 -17.55 15.98 -4.20
C ALA A 260 -17.22 14.81 -3.26
N GLU A 261 -18.21 13.97 -2.95
CA GLU A 261 -18.04 12.79 -2.09
C GLU A 261 -17.11 11.75 -2.72
N GLY A 262 -17.16 11.59 -4.05
CA GLY A 262 -16.29 10.69 -4.79
C GLY A 262 -14.85 11.18 -4.85
N ARG A 263 -14.64 12.50 -5.01
CA ARG A 263 -13.31 13.13 -4.87
C ARG A 263 -12.72 12.89 -3.49
N GLU A 264 -13.50 13.12 -2.45
CA GLU A 264 -13.05 12.89 -1.07
C GLU A 264 -12.72 11.41 -0.84
N LEU A 265 -13.52 10.48 -1.38
CA LEU A 265 -13.25 9.05 -1.29
C LEU A 265 -11.98 8.63 -2.04
N ARG A 266 -11.75 9.14 -3.25
CA ARG A 266 -10.54 8.87 -4.03
C ARG A 266 -9.28 9.36 -3.29
N LEU A 267 -9.32 10.57 -2.74
CA LEU A 267 -8.21 11.09 -1.93
C LEU A 267 -7.99 10.25 -0.65
N LYS A 268 -9.08 9.78 -0.01
CA LYS A 268 -8.97 8.84 1.13
C LYS A 268 -8.30 7.54 0.71
N GLN A 269 -8.60 6.99 -0.46
CA GLN A 269 -7.95 5.78 -0.98
C GLN A 269 -6.45 5.95 -1.16
N GLU A 270 -6.06 7.03 -1.84
CA GLU A 270 -4.66 7.38 -2.07
C GLU A 270 -3.92 7.52 -0.73
N TYR A 271 -4.43 8.36 0.17
CA TYR A 271 -3.78 8.55 1.47
C TYR A 271 -3.76 7.26 2.32
N PHE A 272 -4.83 6.48 2.30
CA PHE A 272 -4.92 5.22 3.06
C PHE A 272 -3.85 4.22 2.62
N LEU A 273 -3.66 4.05 1.30
CA LEU A 273 -2.56 3.24 0.76
C LEU A 273 -1.22 3.75 1.27
N ILE A 274 -0.98 5.06 1.13
CA ILE A 274 0.31 5.68 1.43
C ILE A 274 0.68 5.56 2.91
N ALA A 275 -0.23 5.96 3.80
CA ALA A 275 0.03 5.94 5.22
C ALA A 275 0.26 4.50 5.69
N ALA A 276 -0.56 3.54 5.26
CA ALA A 276 -0.37 2.13 5.61
C ALA A 276 0.97 1.58 5.10
N SER A 277 1.34 1.87 3.84
CA SER A 277 2.61 1.46 3.26
C SER A 277 3.82 2.03 4.00
N LEU A 278 3.83 3.33 4.26
CA LEU A 278 4.97 4.00 4.91
C LEU A 278 5.14 3.58 6.36
N HIS A 279 4.05 3.40 7.11
CA HIS A 279 4.12 2.84 8.45
C HIS A 279 4.73 1.42 8.44
N ASP A 280 4.37 0.55 7.50
CA ASP A 280 4.98 -0.79 7.40
C ASP A 280 6.45 -0.74 6.95
N ILE A 281 6.80 0.14 6.01
CA ILE A 281 8.19 0.34 5.54
C ILE A 281 9.07 0.81 6.70
N LEU A 282 8.65 1.84 7.45
CA LEU A 282 9.41 2.35 8.59
C LEU A 282 9.51 1.32 9.72
N ARG A 283 8.44 0.58 10.00
CA ARG A 283 8.47 -0.53 10.97
C ARG A 283 9.51 -1.58 10.58
N ARG A 284 9.56 -1.98 9.31
CA ARG A 284 10.55 -2.95 8.79
C ARG A 284 11.97 -2.42 8.89
N PHE A 285 12.18 -1.15 8.55
CA PHE A 285 13.47 -0.47 8.67
C PHE A 285 13.96 -0.44 10.13
N LYS A 286 13.12 -0.02 11.08
CA LYS A 286 13.45 0.03 12.51
C LYS A 286 13.63 -1.35 13.16
N GLY A 287 12.87 -2.34 12.68
CA GLY A 287 12.89 -3.71 13.21
C GLY A 287 14.16 -4.49 12.87
N GLU A 288 14.98 -4.01 11.93
CA GLU A 288 16.27 -4.62 11.64
C GLU A 288 17.30 -4.29 12.73
N LYS A 289 17.51 -5.26 13.64
CA LYS A 289 18.48 -5.21 14.74
C LYS A 289 19.92 -4.82 14.34
N ARG A 290 20.26 -4.93 13.05
CA ARG A 290 21.61 -4.64 12.54
C ARG A 290 21.92 -3.15 12.48
N TRP A 291 20.91 -2.27 12.50
CA TRP A 291 21.05 -0.82 12.21
C TRP A 291 20.80 0.06 13.44
N GLN A 292 20.86 -0.59 14.58
CA GLN A 292 20.64 -0.08 15.91
C GLN A 292 22.01 0.34 16.48
N LYS A 293 22.29 1.64 16.61
CA LYS A 293 23.58 2.11 17.17
C LYS A 293 23.61 1.84 18.69
N PRO A 294 24.65 1.20 19.26
CA PRO A 294 24.77 1.16 20.71
C PRO A 294 24.83 2.60 21.24
N SER A 295 23.95 2.95 22.18
CA SER A 295 23.87 4.31 22.72
C SER A 295 25.14 4.63 23.50
N ASN A 296 25.97 5.55 22.99
CA ASN A 296 27.12 6.08 23.75
C ASN A 296 26.62 6.98 24.90
N GLN A 297 26.63 6.47 26.14
CA GLN A 297 26.64 7.33 27.33
C GLN A 297 28.08 7.75 27.67
N GLU A 298 28.59 8.79 27.00
CA GLU A 298 29.70 9.59 27.54
C GLU A 298 29.16 10.94 28.02
N THR A 299 28.61 10.95 29.23
CA THR A 299 28.64 12.10 30.16
C THR A 299 28.04 11.65 31.48
N LYS A 300 28.83 10.91 32.29
CA LYS A 300 28.58 10.86 33.73
C LYS A 300 29.66 11.66 34.43
N ASN A 301 29.23 12.84 34.87
CA ASN A 301 29.90 13.66 35.85
C ASN A 301 30.33 12.81 37.05
N ASN A 302 31.58 13.01 37.48
CA ASN A 302 32.10 12.53 38.74
C ASN A 302 31.19 12.99 39.88
N THR A 303 30.49 12.06 40.52
CA THR A 303 30.01 12.25 41.88
C THR A 303 30.15 10.93 42.62
N LEU A 304 30.98 10.94 43.67
CA LEU A 304 31.25 9.78 44.53
C LEU A 304 29.95 9.11 44.97
N GLN A 305 29.83 7.79 44.75
CA GLN A 305 28.84 6.96 45.42
C GLN A 305 29.47 6.22 46.60
N LEU A 306 28.87 6.37 47.78
CA LEU A 306 29.10 5.57 48.97
C LEU A 306 28.49 4.16 48.78
N PRO A 307 29.05 3.11 49.38
CA PRO A 307 28.60 1.75 49.14
C PRO A 307 27.36 1.41 49.97
N GLY A 308 26.25 1.09 49.30
CA GLY A 308 25.14 0.39 49.93
C GLY A 308 23.73 0.81 49.50
N THR A 309 23.32 0.52 48.27
CA THR A 309 21.90 0.37 47.91
C THR A 309 21.77 -0.60 46.74
N LYS A 310 21.07 -1.72 46.97
CA LYS A 310 20.60 -2.64 45.92
C LYS A 310 19.32 -2.05 45.32
N SER A 311 19.32 -1.74 44.03
CA SER A 311 18.10 -1.68 43.22
C SER A 311 18.43 -1.52 41.73
N ASN A 312 17.89 -2.45 40.94
CA ASN A 312 17.29 -2.29 39.61
C ASN A 312 17.80 -3.27 38.55
N GLU A 313 16.82 -3.98 38.01
CA GLU A 313 16.83 -4.68 36.73
C GLU A 313 17.39 -3.78 35.61
N PRO A 314 18.05 -4.34 34.59
CA PRO A 314 18.55 -3.55 33.48
C PRO A 314 17.37 -2.96 32.70
N SER A 315 17.22 -1.63 32.78
CA SER A 315 16.38 -0.86 31.86
C SER A 315 16.81 -1.16 30.43
N ALA A 316 15.88 -1.59 29.57
CA ALA A 316 16.13 -1.84 28.15
C ALA A 316 16.83 -0.62 27.53
N GLU A 317 18.06 -0.82 27.04
CA GLU A 317 18.84 0.22 26.37
C GLU A 317 18.05 0.72 25.15
N SER A 318 17.73 2.01 25.13
CA SER A 318 17.02 2.65 24.02
C SER A 318 17.97 2.72 22.82
N VAL A 319 17.87 1.78 21.91
CA VAL A 319 18.71 1.82 20.72
C VAL A 319 18.16 2.86 19.73
N SER A 320 18.98 3.86 19.36
CA SER A 320 18.60 4.85 18.35
C SER A 320 18.87 4.32 16.94
N VAL A 321 17.85 4.39 16.08
CA VAL A 321 17.96 4.07 14.64
C VAL A 321 18.54 5.28 13.90
N ASP A 322 19.56 5.06 13.06
CA ASP A 322 20.11 6.13 12.21
C ASP A 322 19.34 6.20 10.89
N PHE A 323 18.48 7.20 10.74
CA PHE A 323 17.67 7.35 9.53
C PHE A 323 18.47 7.77 8.29
N LYS A 324 19.71 8.26 8.44
CA LYS A 324 20.50 8.73 7.29
C LYS A 324 20.91 7.62 6.34
N CYS A 325 20.92 6.37 6.79
CA CYS A 325 21.18 5.20 5.94
C CYS A 325 19.91 4.64 5.28
N MET A 326 18.73 5.21 5.53
CA MET A 326 17.48 4.75 4.93
C MET A 326 17.53 4.73 3.39
N PRO A 327 18.07 5.74 2.69
CA PRO A 327 18.16 5.71 1.23
C PRO A 327 19.01 4.57 0.64
N ASP A 328 19.98 4.06 1.39
CA ASP A 328 20.82 2.93 0.95
C ASP A 328 20.08 1.59 1.04
N MET A 329 18.94 1.55 1.74
CA MET A 329 18.19 0.32 2.05
C MET A 329 16.75 0.33 1.59
N VAL A 330 16.17 1.51 1.34
CA VAL A 330 14.77 1.71 1.00
C VAL A 330 14.66 2.52 -0.28
N ALA A 331 14.27 1.86 -1.36
CA ALA A 331 13.86 2.50 -2.61
C ALA A 331 12.34 2.41 -2.75
N ILE A 332 11.68 3.54 -2.97
CA ILE A 332 10.23 3.65 -3.07
C ILE A 332 9.87 4.19 -4.45
N GLN A 333 9.15 3.39 -5.22
CA GLN A 333 8.71 3.73 -6.56
C GLN A 333 7.24 4.17 -6.55
N LEU A 334 7.00 5.39 -7.02
CA LEU A 334 5.67 5.94 -7.26
C LEU A 334 5.22 5.54 -8.67
N ASN A 335 4.20 4.68 -8.76
CA ASN A 335 3.55 4.30 -10.02
C ASN A 335 2.46 5.31 -10.36
N ASP A 336 2.79 6.29 -11.21
CA ASP A 336 2.00 7.49 -11.48
C ASP A 336 1.85 8.43 -10.26
N THR A 337 0.93 9.40 -10.34
CA THR A 337 0.73 10.45 -9.34
C THR A 337 -0.14 10.06 -8.15
N HIS A 338 -0.92 8.98 -8.26
CA HIS A 338 -1.79 8.50 -7.17
C HIS A 338 -1.05 8.35 -5.81
N PRO A 339 0.19 7.80 -5.75
CA PRO A 339 0.91 7.69 -4.49
C PRO A 339 1.74 8.91 -4.09
N SER A 340 1.57 10.07 -4.73
CA SER A 340 2.36 11.29 -4.51
C SER A 340 2.31 11.83 -3.07
N LEU A 341 1.22 11.57 -2.33
CA LEU A 341 1.11 11.91 -0.91
C LEU A 341 2.12 11.18 -0.02
N ALA A 342 2.84 10.17 -0.56
CA ALA A 342 3.93 9.51 0.16
C ALA A 342 5.08 10.46 0.49
N ILE A 343 5.30 11.49 -0.32
CA ILE A 343 6.32 12.50 -0.06
C ILE A 343 5.99 13.30 1.22
N PRO A 344 4.84 14.00 1.32
CA PRO A 344 4.49 14.73 2.54
C PRO A 344 4.21 13.80 3.74
N GLU A 345 3.73 12.57 3.54
CA GLU A 345 3.58 11.62 4.64
C GLU A 345 4.92 11.14 5.20
N MET A 346 5.91 10.84 4.35
CA MET A 346 7.28 10.52 4.81
C MET A 346 7.85 11.69 5.61
N MET A 347 7.72 12.92 5.08
CA MET A 347 8.14 14.13 5.80
C MET A 347 7.43 14.26 7.16
N ARG A 348 6.11 14.03 7.21
CA ARG A 348 5.35 14.08 8.47
C ARG A 348 5.87 13.07 9.48
N LEU A 349 6.11 11.83 9.08
CA LEU A 349 6.61 10.79 9.97
C LEU A 349 8.01 11.14 10.50
N LEU A 350 8.91 11.57 9.63
CA LEU A 350 10.28 11.92 10.00
C LEU A 350 10.36 13.18 10.88
N LEU A 351 9.52 14.18 10.63
CA LEU A 351 9.47 15.43 11.41
C LEU A 351 8.72 15.26 12.73
N ASP A 352 7.48 14.74 12.65
CA ASP A 352 6.53 14.79 13.75
C ASP A 352 6.66 13.55 14.67
N TYR A 353 7.24 12.44 14.23
CA TYR A 353 7.42 11.24 15.08
C TYR A 353 8.89 10.93 15.36
N GLU A 354 9.76 11.07 14.36
CA GLU A 354 11.20 10.81 14.53
C GLU A 354 12.00 12.06 14.94
N HIS A 355 11.34 13.23 14.97
CA HIS A 355 11.92 14.50 15.40
C HIS A 355 13.20 14.90 14.65
N LEU A 356 13.29 14.54 13.37
CA LEU A 356 14.40 14.96 12.51
C LEU A 356 14.27 16.44 12.13
N SER A 357 15.40 17.06 11.77
CA SER A 357 15.39 18.37 11.14
C SER A 357 14.72 18.31 9.77
N TRP A 358 14.19 19.44 9.30
CA TRP A 358 13.62 19.51 7.95
C TRP A 358 14.61 19.07 6.87
N ASP A 359 15.85 19.54 6.96
CA ASP A 359 16.84 19.28 5.92
C ASP A 359 17.27 17.80 5.89
N ASP A 360 17.39 17.16 7.06
CA ASP A 360 17.66 15.72 7.15
C ASP A 360 16.45 14.89 6.62
N ALA A 361 15.23 15.24 7.06
CA ALA A 361 14.01 14.56 6.62
C ALA A 361 13.78 14.69 5.11
N TRP A 362 14.02 15.88 4.55
CA TRP A 362 13.90 16.15 3.12
C TRP A 362 14.96 15.42 2.31
N TYR A 363 16.21 15.39 2.79
CA TYR A 363 17.27 14.59 2.18
C TYR A 363 16.86 13.11 2.10
N ILE A 364 16.43 12.51 3.20
CA ILE A 364 16.01 11.10 3.24
C ILE A 364 14.85 10.87 2.28
N THR A 365 13.81 11.73 2.33
CA THR A 365 12.63 11.62 1.48
C THR A 365 13.01 11.61 0.00
N VAL A 366 13.71 12.64 -0.49
CA VAL A 366 14.06 12.74 -1.91
C VAL A 366 14.89 11.54 -2.39
N HIS A 367 15.83 11.06 -1.57
CA HIS A 367 16.71 9.95 -1.94
C HIS A 367 16.05 8.58 -1.80
N CYS A 368 14.92 8.46 -1.11
CA CYS A 368 14.11 7.24 -1.11
C CYS A 368 13.13 7.16 -2.28
N PHE A 369 12.63 8.27 -2.81
CA PHE A 369 11.55 8.27 -3.81
C PHE A 369 12.02 8.42 -5.26
N ALA A 370 11.43 7.60 -6.14
CA ALA A 370 11.49 7.74 -7.59
C ALA A 370 10.06 7.77 -8.19
N TYR A 371 9.86 8.50 -9.28
CA TYR A 371 8.55 8.74 -9.90
C TYR A 371 8.50 8.31 -11.36
N THR A 372 7.54 7.44 -11.72
CA THR A 372 7.21 7.12 -13.10
C THR A 372 5.97 7.88 -13.53
N ASN A 373 6.08 8.69 -14.57
CA ASN A 373 4.94 9.33 -15.23
C ASN A 373 4.42 8.46 -16.39
N HIS A 374 3.10 8.28 -16.44
CA HIS A 374 2.41 7.49 -17.46
C HIS A 374 1.58 8.31 -18.45
N THR A 375 1.42 9.61 -18.21
CA THR A 375 0.53 10.46 -19.01
C THR A 375 1.09 11.87 -19.21
N LEU A 376 0.93 12.33 -20.45
CA LEU A 376 1.19 13.72 -20.88
C LEU A 376 -0.10 14.52 -21.06
N MET A 377 -1.26 13.87 -20.96
CA MET A 377 -2.55 14.53 -21.20
C MET A 377 -2.84 15.49 -20.04
N PRO A 378 -2.99 16.81 -20.28
CA PRO A 378 -3.21 17.79 -19.23
C PRO A 378 -4.43 17.50 -18.35
N GLU A 379 -5.44 16.83 -18.91
CA GLU A 379 -6.68 16.41 -18.26
C GLU A 379 -6.48 15.23 -17.31
N ALA A 380 -5.42 14.44 -17.53
CA ALA A 380 -5.07 13.28 -16.71
C ALA A 380 -4.02 13.61 -15.64
N ILE A 381 -3.49 14.84 -15.63
CA ILE A 381 -2.62 15.30 -14.55
C ILE A 381 -3.47 15.58 -13.32
N GLU A 382 -3.20 14.82 -12.26
CA GLU A 382 -3.94 14.89 -11.02
C GLU A 382 -3.74 16.23 -10.32
N ARG A 383 -4.86 16.91 -10.05
CA ARG A 383 -4.93 18.20 -9.36
C ARG A 383 -5.97 18.13 -8.25
N TRP A 384 -5.55 18.41 -7.02
CA TRP A 384 -6.45 18.43 -5.87
C TRP A 384 -6.78 19.86 -5.43
N PRO A 385 -8.07 20.21 -5.25
CA PRO A 385 -8.43 21.45 -4.58
C PRO A 385 -7.81 21.52 -3.19
N VAL A 386 -7.13 22.63 -2.90
CA VAL A 386 -6.49 22.88 -1.60
C VAL A 386 -7.46 22.64 -0.44
N GLN A 387 -8.72 23.05 -0.58
CA GLN A 387 -9.72 22.94 0.49
C GLN A 387 -10.03 21.49 0.88
N ILE A 388 -9.95 20.54 -0.05
CA ILE A 388 -10.21 19.12 0.25
C ILE A 388 -9.03 18.56 1.05
N ILE A 389 -7.80 18.88 0.66
CA ILE A 389 -6.58 18.46 1.39
C ILE A 389 -6.52 19.15 2.75
N GLU A 390 -6.88 20.44 2.86
CA GLU A 390 -6.95 21.16 4.13
C GLU A 390 -7.91 20.49 5.11
N LYS A 391 -9.10 20.13 4.63
CA LYS A 391 -10.13 19.48 5.44
C LYS A 391 -9.70 18.07 5.87
N LEU A 392 -9.14 17.28 4.96
CA LEU A 392 -8.89 15.86 5.18
C LEU A 392 -7.51 15.58 5.81
N LEU A 393 -6.50 16.35 5.42
CA LEU A 393 -5.07 16.14 5.72
C LEU A 393 -4.38 17.49 6.05
N PRO A 394 -4.82 18.19 7.12
CA PRO A 394 -4.38 19.55 7.40
C PRO A 394 -2.86 19.66 7.63
N ARG A 395 -2.23 18.63 8.20
CA ARG A 395 -0.77 18.62 8.41
C ARG A 395 0.00 18.47 7.10
N HIS A 396 -0.47 17.62 6.20
CA HIS A 396 0.14 17.42 4.89
C HIS A 396 0.10 18.70 4.06
N LEU A 397 -0.99 19.46 4.14
CA LEU A 397 -1.08 20.75 3.46
C LEU A 397 0.03 21.72 3.92
N GLN A 398 0.27 21.81 5.23
CA GLN A 398 1.35 22.65 5.77
C GLN A 398 2.73 22.22 5.24
N ILE A 399 2.98 20.91 5.17
CA ILE A 399 4.22 20.35 4.64
C ILE A 399 4.34 20.63 3.14
N ILE A 400 3.27 20.47 2.36
CA ILE A 400 3.24 20.77 0.92
C ILE A 400 3.55 22.25 0.67
N TYR A 401 2.96 23.17 1.45
CA TYR A 401 3.27 24.58 1.34
C TYR A 401 4.73 24.89 1.64
N GLU A 402 5.31 24.28 2.69
CA GLU A 402 6.73 24.47 3.02
C GLU A 402 7.65 23.91 1.92
N ILE A 403 7.33 22.73 1.35
CA ILE A 403 8.04 22.18 0.18
C ILE A 403 7.98 23.18 -0.99
N ASN A 404 6.80 23.72 -1.29
CA ASN A 404 6.62 24.69 -2.38
C ASN A 404 7.42 25.98 -2.13
N VAL A 405 7.41 26.53 -0.91
CA VAL A 405 8.17 27.74 -0.56
C VAL A 405 9.68 27.52 -0.80
N ARG A 406 10.23 26.40 -0.30
CA ARG A 406 11.65 26.07 -0.49
C ARG A 406 12.00 25.81 -1.94
N HIS A 407 11.14 25.10 -2.67
CA HIS A 407 11.30 24.87 -4.10
C HIS A 407 11.34 26.19 -4.89
N LEU A 408 10.36 27.07 -4.68
CA LEU A 408 10.29 28.34 -5.39
C LEU A 408 11.43 29.30 -5.04
N LYS A 409 11.96 29.22 -3.82
CA LYS A 409 13.21 29.92 -3.46
C LYS A 409 14.37 29.42 -4.33
N ASN A 410 14.54 28.11 -4.44
CA ASN A 410 15.57 27.50 -5.30
C ASN A 410 15.39 27.89 -6.78
N VAL A 411 14.16 27.92 -7.29
CA VAL A 411 13.87 28.37 -8.67
C VAL A 411 14.28 29.83 -8.88
N ARG A 412 13.98 30.73 -7.92
CA ARG A 412 14.40 32.14 -7.99
C ARG A 412 15.92 32.31 -7.95
N ASP A 413 16.61 31.49 -7.17
CA ASP A 413 18.07 31.52 -7.07
C ASP A 413 18.72 31.07 -8.40
N HIS A 414 18.14 30.10 -9.11
CA HIS A 414 18.65 29.61 -10.40
C HIS A 414 18.23 30.46 -11.60
N PHE A 415 17.05 31.07 -11.55
CA PHE A 415 16.50 31.91 -12.62
C PHE A 415 16.09 33.29 -12.07
N PRO A 416 17.07 34.16 -11.72
CA PRO A 416 16.77 35.48 -11.19
C PRO A 416 15.90 36.30 -12.14
N PHE A 417 14.92 37.00 -11.58
CA PHE A 417 13.99 37.91 -12.29
C PHE A 417 12.95 37.25 -13.23
N ASP A 418 12.90 35.92 -13.34
CA ASP A 418 11.88 35.18 -14.12
C ASP A 418 10.70 34.74 -13.22
N GLU A 419 9.92 35.70 -12.70
CA GLU A 419 8.77 35.38 -11.82
C GLU A 419 7.66 34.60 -12.55
N ASP A 420 7.56 34.72 -13.87
CA ASP A 420 6.62 33.91 -14.65
C ASP A 420 7.01 32.43 -14.62
N ARG A 421 8.30 32.09 -14.65
CA ARG A 421 8.78 30.71 -14.44
C ARG A 421 8.49 30.23 -13.03
N VAL A 422 8.72 31.06 -12.01
CA VAL A 422 8.40 30.72 -10.62
C VAL A 422 6.92 30.34 -10.50
N ARG A 423 6.01 31.13 -11.10
CA ARG A 423 4.58 30.81 -11.13
C ARG A 423 4.29 29.49 -11.84
N ARG A 424 4.90 29.27 -13.02
CA ARG A 424 4.70 28.03 -13.80
C ARG A 424 5.29 26.78 -13.15
N MET A 425 6.23 26.91 -12.23
CA MET A 425 6.88 25.77 -11.54
C MET A 425 6.35 25.56 -10.11
N SER A 426 5.32 26.30 -9.69
CA SER A 426 4.74 26.10 -8.36
C SER A 426 3.92 24.83 -8.28
N ILE A 427 4.05 24.11 -7.16
CA ILE A 427 3.15 23.01 -6.79
C ILE A 427 1.72 23.54 -6.60
N ILE A 428 1.57 24.80 -6.19
CA ILE A 428 0.27 25.43 -5.98
C ILE A 428 -0.10 26.24 -7.23
N GLU A 429 -1.16 25.80 -7.90
CA GLU A 429 -1.73 26.51 -9.03
C GLU A 429 -2.73 27.55 -8.51
N GLU A 430 -2.44 28.83 -8.79
CA GLU A 430 -3.29 29.96 -8.44
C GLU A 430 -4.47 30.10 -9.41
N GLY A 431 -5.65 30.42 -8.88
CA GLY A 431 -6.87 30.58 -9.67
C GLY A 431 -8.09 30.86 -8.78
N PRO A 432 -9.32 30.81 -9.33
CA PRO A 432 -10.55 30.95 -8.54
C PRO A 432 -10.66 29.90 -7.42
N ILE A 433 -10.10 28.72 -7.67
CA ILE A 433 -9.89 27.64 -6.70
C ILE A 433 -8.40 27.31 -6.79
N GLN A 434 -7.69 27.36 -5.66
CA GLN A 434 -6.30 26.91 -5.62
C GLN A 434 -6.23 25.39 -5.75
N LEU A 435 -5.33 24.91 -6.60
CA LEU A 435 -5.12 23.49 -6.84
C LEU A 435 -3.68 23.10 -6.48
N ILE A 436 -3.50 21.85 -6.05
CA ILE A 436 -2.19 21.25 -5.82
C ILE A 436 -1.90 20.34 -7.01
N ASN A 437 -0.79 20.60 -7.70
CA ASN A 437 -0.32 19.79 -8.82
C ASN A 437 0.51 18.61 -8.30
N MET A 438 -0.07 17.41 -8.33
CA MET A 438 0.55 16.22 -7.75
C MET A 438 1.75 15.73 -8.55
N ALA A 439 1.76 15.96 -9.88
CA ALA A 439 2.93 15.65 -10.70
C ALA A 439 4.14 16.48 -10.31
N TYR A 440 3.95 17.78 -10.03
CA TYR A 440 5.06 18.64 -9.60
C TYR A 440 5.55 18.27 -8.20
N LEU A 441 4.64 17.93 -7.29
CA LEU A 441 5.01 17.38 -5.98
C LEU A 441 5.87 16.11 -6.14
N SER A 442 5.44 15.16 -6.99
CA SER A 442 6.19 13.93 -7.27
C SER A 442 7.56 14.19 -7.89
N ILE A 443 7.66 15.14 -8.83
CA ILE A 443 8.94 15.51 -9.47
C ILE A 443 9.90 16.12 -8.44
N ILE A 444 9.41 17.03 -7.60
CA ILE A 444 10.23 17.76 -6.63
C ILE A 444 10.68 16.85 -5.47
N GLY A 445 9.82 15.93 -5.04
CA GLY A 445 10.11 15.01 -3.94
C GLY A 445 10.81 13.71 -4.33
N SER A 446 11.24 13.56 -5.58
CA SER A 446 11.92 12.34 -6.07
C SER A 446 13.31 12.66 -6.62
N HIS A 447 14.29 11.77 -6.39
CA HIS A 447 15.62 11.91 -6.97
C HIS A 447 15.69 11.47 -8.44
N THR A 448 14.67 10.77 -8.95
CA THR A 448 14.59 10.34 -10.35
C THR A 448 13.16 10.38 -10.85
N VAL A 449 13.00 10.83 -12.10
CA VAL A 449 11.74 10.89 -12.85
C VAL A 449 11.93 10.20 -14.19
N ASN A 450 11.04 9.27 -14.54
CA ASN A 450 11.07 8.59 -15.84
C ASN A 450 9.69 8.54 -16.51
N GLY A 451 9.70 8.51 -17.85
CA GLY A 451 8.55 8.11 -18.64
C GLY A 451 8.55 6.61 -18.94
N VAL A 452 7.57 6.16 -19.71
CA VAL A 452 7.37 4.74 -20.07
C VAL A 452 7.83 4.35 -21.48
N ALA A 453 8.28 5.32 -22.28
CA ALA A 453 8.83 5.08 -23.62
C ALA A 453 9.83 6.18 -23.99
N GLN A 454 10.74 5.92 -24.93
CA GLN A 454 11.76 6.90 -25.33
C GLN A 454 11.14 8.23 -25.80
N ILE A 455 10.10 8.16 -26.65
CA ILE A 455 9.38 9.35 -27.14
C ILE A 455 8.67 10.07 -26.00
N HIS A 456 8.05 9.32 -25.09
CA HIS A 456 7.35 9.86 -23.92
C HIS A 456 8.31 10.60 -22.98
N SER A 457 9.45 9.99 -22.63
CA SER A 457 10.50 10.61 -21.81
C SER A 457 11.19 11.78 -22.49
N LYS A 458 11.15 11.87 -23.83
CA LYS A 458 11.61 13.05 -24.57
C LYS A 458 10.59 14.19 -24.41
N LEU A 459 9.31 13.92 -24.64
CA LEU A 459 8.22 14.89 -24.49
C LEU A 459 8.04 15.39 -23.06
N LEU A 460 8.41 14.60 -22.04
CA LEU A 460 8.42 15.06 -20.65
C LEU A 460 9.51 16.10 -20.35
N ARG A 461 10.60 16.11 -21.13
CA ARG A 461 11.77 16.99 -20.91
C ARG A 461 11.73 18.27 -21.73
N GLU A 462 11.15 18.19 -22.92
CA GLU A 462 10.95 19.33 -23.83
C GLU A 462 9.77 20.18 -23.38
#